data_AF-A0A9E3CV92-F1
#
_entry.id   AF-A0A9E3CV92-F1
#
_cell.length_a   1.000
_cell.length_b   1.000
_cell.length_c   1.000
_cell.angle_alpha   90.00
_cell.angle_beta   90.00
_cell.angle_gamma   90.00
#
_symmetry.space_group_name_H-M   'P 1'
#
loop_
_entity.id
_entity.type
_entity.pdbx_description
1 polymer ?
#
loop_
_entity_poly.entity_id
_entity_poly.type
_entity_poly.pdbx_seq_one_letter_code
_entity_poly.pdbx_strand_id
1 'polypeptide(L)' 'MDEETIELLALRAGLARALADFPEDVEAAAKQAVGVLERIKQPADPAAEPWPPMRAGEGL' A
#
# COMPACT_ATOMS: atom_id res chain seq x y z
N MET A 1 11.88 6.30 -9.99
CA MET A 1 11.18 5.17 -10.59
C MET A 1 11.13 5.46 -12.08
N ASP A 2 11.59 4.53 -12.90
CA ASP A 2 11.51 4.66 -14.36
C ASP A 2 10.08 4.33 -14.86
N GLU A 3 9.80 4.75 -16.09
CA GLU A 3 8.50 4.60 -16.75
C GLU A 3 8.15 3.12 -16.94
N GLU A 4 9.12 2.29 -17.37
CA GLU A 4 8.96 0.84 -17.56
C GLU A 4 8.52 0.12 -16.27
N THR A 5 9.06 0.52 -15.12
CA THR A 5 8.65 0.00 -13.80
C THR A 5 7.20 0.37 -13.48
N ILE A 6 6.76 1.58 -13.82
CA ILE A 6 5.38 2.03 -13.57
C ILE A 6 4.41 1.25 -14.44
N GLU A 7 4.74 1.02 -15.72
CA GLU A 7 3.91 0.23 -16.63
C GLU A 7 3.76 -1.22 -16.14
N LEU A 8 4.86 -1.86 -15.76
CA LEU A 8 4.86 -3.23 -15.23
C LEU A 8 4.04 -3.34 -13.93
N LEU A 9 4.15 -2.35 -13.04
CA LEU A 9 3.37 -2.29 -11.81
C LEU A 9 1.89 -2.07 -12.09
N ALA A 10 1.55 -1.17 -13.02
CA ALA A 10 0.17 -0.90 -13.41
C ALA A 10 -0.47 -2.15 -14.04
N LEU A 11 0.25 -2.86 -14.91
CA LEU A 11 -0.21 -4.12 -15.49
C LEU A 11 -0.45 -5.18 -14.40
N ARG A 12 0.50 -5.35 -13.47
CA ARG A 12 0.36 -6.29 -12.35
C ARG A 12 -0.80 -5.94 -11.40
N ALA A 13 -1.07 -4.66 -11.21
CA ALA A 13 -2.18 -4.17 -10.39
C ALA A 13 -3.53 -4.17 -11.13
N GLY A 14 -3.57 -4.56 -12.41
CA GLY A 14 -4.81 -4.53 -13.22
C GLY A 14 -5.23 -3.12 -13.67
N LEU A 15 -4.32 -2.14 -13.60
CA LEU A 15 -4.54 -0.73 -13.95
C LEU A 15 -4.24 -0.43 -15.43
N ALA A 16 -4.22 -1.44 -16.30
CA ALA A 16 -3.87 -1.27 -17.73
C ALA A 16 -4.70 -0.18 -18.44
N ARG A 17 -6.00 -0.10 -18.14
CA ARG A 17 -6.87 0.95 -18.68
C ARG A 17 -6.56 2.33 -18.10
N ALA A 18 -6.31 2.40 -16.79
CA ALA A 18 -5.96 3.66 -16.15
C ALA A 18 -4.63 4.22 -16.66
N LEU A 19 -3.66 3.35 -16.94
CA LEU A 19 -2.39 3.73 -17.55
C LEU A 19 -2.59 4.31 -18.97
N ALA A 20 -3.51 3.75 -19.76
CA ALA A 20 -3.79 4.23 -21.11
C ALA A 20 -4.58 5.55 -21.13
N ASP A 21 -5.55 5.69 -20.22
CA ASP A 21 -6.44 6.85 -20.19
C ASP A 21 -5.85 8.03 -19.39
N PHE A 22 -5.00 7.75 -18.36
CA PHE A 22 -4.49 8.73 -17.39
C PHE A 22 -3.06 8.39 -16.90
N PRO A 23 -2.04 8.42 -17.76
CA PRO A 23 -0.68 8.00 -17.39
C PRO A 23 -0.06 8.86 -16.27
N GLU A 24 -0.34 10.17 -16.24
CA GLU A 24 0.21 11.10 -15.24
C GLU A 24 -0.34 10.83 -13.84
N ASP A 25 -1.63 10.47 -13.75
CA ASP A 25 -2.26 10.14 -12.48
C ASP A 25 -1.74 8.81 -11.92
N VAL A 26 -1.48 7.84 -12.79
CA VAL A 26 -0.84 6.56 -12.39
C VAL A 26 0.59 6.81 -11.91
N GLU A 27 1.35 7.67 -12.59
CA GLU A 27 2.69 8.06 -12.13
C GLU A 27 2.65 8.76 -10.76
N ALA A 28 1.74 9.72 -10.58
CA ALA A 28 1.58 10.44 -9.32
C ALA A 28 1.19 9.49 -8.17
N ALA A 29 0.26 8.57 -8.41
CA ALA A 29 -0.14 7.55 -7.45
C ALA A 29 1.02 6.62 -7.10
N ALA A 30 1.83 6.24 -8.08
CA ALA A 30 3.00 5.39 -7.86
C ALA A 30 4.06 6.10 -7.01
N LYS A 31 4.34 7.39 -7.26
CA LYS A 31 5.22 8.22 -6.42
C LYS A 31 4.68 8.36 -4.99
N GLN A 32 3.37 8.56 -4.84
CA GLN A 32 2.73 8.65 -3.54
C GLN A 32 2.86 7.32 -2.76
N ALA A 33 2.63 6.18 -3.42
CA ALA A 33 2.73 4.87 -2.79
C ALA A 33 4.14 4.60 -2.23
N VAL A 34 5.19 4.96 -2.97
CA VAL A 34 6.58 4.88 -2.49
C VAL A 34 6.77 5.75 -1.25
N GLY A 35 6.33 7.01 -1.29
CA GLY A 35 6.44 7.92 -0.15
C GLY A 35 5.65 7.47 1.09
N VAL A 36 4.57 6.70 0.92
CA VAL A 36 3.84 6.08 2.04
C VAL A 36 4.59 4.87 2.57
N LEU A 37 5.12 4.02 1.68
CA LEU A 37 5.89 2.83 2.05
C LEU A 37 7.07 3.18 2.98
N GLU A 38 7.78 4.27 2.67
CA GLU A 38 8.89 4.77 3.50
C GLU A 38 8.46 5.18 4.92
N ARG A 39 7.19 5.54 5.12
CA ARG A 39 6.64 5.94 6.43
C ARG A 39 6.10 4.77 7.23
N ILE A 40 5.82 3.64 6.58
CA ILE A 40 5.31 2.45 7.26
C ILE A 40 6.45 1.86 8.09
N LYS A 41 6.32 1.95 9.42
CA LYS A 41 7.15 1.18 10.33
C LYS A 41 6.67 -0.26 10.31
N GLN A 42 7.39 -1.11 9.57
CA GLN A 42 7.11 -2.53 9.56
C GLN A 42 7.31 -3.10 10.99
N PRO A 43 6.34 -3.84 11.53
CA PRO A 43 6.52 -4.55 12.78
C PRO A 43 7.71 -5.50 12.69
N ALA A 44 8.58 -5.49 13.69
CA ALA A 44 9.71 -6.42 13.75
C ALA A 44 9.25 -7.89 13.89
N ASP A 45 8.07 -8.09 14.46
CA ASP A 45 7.42 -9.38 14.58
C ASP A 45 5.93 -9.24 14.18
N PRO A 46 5.53 -9.76 13.00
CA PRO A 46 4.13 -9.76 12.56
C PRO A 46 3.21 -10.66 13.40
N ALA A 47 3.77 -11.63 14.14
CA ALA A 47 3.04 -12.55 15.00
C ALA A 47 3.00 -12.09 16.47
N ALA A 48 3.80 -11.09 16.84
CA ALA A 48 3.70 -10.44 18.13
C ALA A 48 2.36 -9.70 18.20
N GLU A 49 1.40 -10.26 18.94
CA GLU A 49 0.09 -9.65 19.17
C GLU A 49 0.25 -8.24 19.77
N PRO A 50 0.03 -7.16 19.00
CA PRO A 50 0.14 -5.79 19.50
C PRO A 50 -1.16 -5.31 20.14
N TRP A 51 -2.25 -6.07 19.97
CA TRP A 51 -3.55 -5.76 20.56
C TRP A 51 -3.57 -6.22 22.02
N PRO A 52 -4.09 -5.40 22.95
CA PRO A 52 -4.31 -5.85 24.30
C PRO A 52 -5.23 -7.08 24.29
N PRO A 53 -5.05 -8.03 25.23
CA PRO A 53 -5.93 -9.19 25.33
C PRO A 53 -7.38 -8.72 25.41
N MET A 54 -8.24 -9.41 24.65
CA MET A 54 -9.67 -9.09 24.57
C MET A 54 -10.25 -9.05 25.99
N ARG A 55 -10.56 -7.85 26.49
CA ARG A 55 -11.17 -7.69 27.81
C ARG A 55 -12.66 -7.97 27.67
N ALA A 56 -13.15 -9.00 28.34
CA ALA A 56 -14.59 -9.14 28.55
C ALA A 56 -15.07 -7.89 29.28
N GLY A 57 -16.06 -7.19 28.74
CA GLY A 57 -16.62 -6.00 29.40
C GLY A 57 -17.13 -6.37 30.78
N GLU A 58 -16.85 -5.54 31.78
CA GLU A 58 -17.49 -5.62 33.10
C GLU A 58 -18.98 -5.28 32.93
N GLY A 59 -19.77 -6.29 32.61
CA GLY A 59 -21.20 -6.18 32.42
C GLY A 59 -21.91 -7.35 33.07
N LEU A 60 -22.33 -7.13 34.32
CA LEU A 60 -23.60 -7.54 34.90
C LEU A 60 -23.90 -6.66 36.12
#